data_AF-A0A6A3ZGJ0-F1
#
_entry.id   AF-A0A6A3ZGJ0-F1
#
_cell.length_a   1.000
_cell.length_b   1.000
_cell.length_c   1.000
_cell.angle_alpha   90.00
_cell.angle_beta   90.00
_cell.angle_gamma   90.00
#
_symmetry.space_group_name_H-M   'P 1'
#
loop_
_entity.id
_entity.type
_entity.pdbx_description
1 polymer ?
#
loop_
_entity_poly.entity_id
_entity_poly.type
_entity_poly.pdbx_seq_one_letter_code
_entity_poly.pdbx_strand_id
1 'polypeptide(L)'
;MARRHDVDANDIDLVEGELDTNDLEAAGCVVCALGARHPRLPIAPQVQLPASGAHVHSVTALVADAHTLQRENQELRAQYELVSAHNAGLAAHASVLHDRNIAILHRAREDYRAGMIRLEQVLLTRERVERDYADLEGRVADFRARAERTEAAETLLRVERDSSTEQYRDLQAQVQAAQDQVADYAAQLMRASATPPSSSVPLARLFATQGERDDARAERDDLRVGLAATQATLSPVQARADAAEAERDRVRQLVATAEQQRDDALAERDRVTRVLVVAEQERDGALDMRDQARQISTALRRERDAAVTERDQARQDVAALEQRRDTAVAERDQARLALTAQRQQRALVAEELRVTRTSLSQSRAEGEAVQNLNVPLQDDLRRANALLVAHAEELRRGATRIHELEESVATATTLRVAAESEMVRAQAGELGAASRAAQYRAGWISVRRSSQRRREGDGAQVRRLNARVVELEGERDFSIRERDERVVAWRRMLRDARRGRELAQRAGTSTPPV
;
A
#
# COMPACT_ATOMS: atom_id res chain seq x y z
N MET A 1 17.46 55.34 46.94
CA MET A 1 17.93 53.95 47.09
C MET A 1 16.71 53.02 47.11
N ALA A 2 16.11 52.78 45.94
CA ALA A 2 15.03 51.79 45.81
C ALA A 2 15.67 50.44 45.50
N ARG A 3 15.32 49.43 46.30
CA ARG A 3 15.92 48.09 46.27
C ARG A 3 15.68 47.44 44.91
N ARG A 4 16.78 47.02 44.26
CA ARG A 4 16.76 46.07 43.14
C ARG A 4 15.86 44.91 43.54
N HIS A 5 14.75 44.73 42.84
CA HIS A 5 14.03 43.48 42.87
C HIS A 5 14.82 42.56 41.95
N ASP A 6 15.73 41.81 42.56
CA ASP A 6 16.34 40.67 41.90
C ASP A 6 15.18 39.76 41.49
N VAL A 7 15.07 39.52 40.19
CA VAL A 7 14.16 38.51 39.63
C VAL A 7 14.52 37.21 40.32
N ASP A 8 13.61 36.75 41.17
CA ASP A 8 13.82 35.55 41.96
C ASP A 8 13.92 34.38 40.98
N ALA A 9 14.90 33.49 41.16
CA ALA A 9 15.11 32.34 40.28
C ALA A 9 13.88 31.39 40.26
N ASN A 10 12.92 31.64 41.15
CA ASN A 10 11.64 30.95 41.28
C ASN A 10 10.53 31.48 40.33
N ASP A 11 10.71 32.63 39.66
CA ASP A 11 9.74 33.14 38.66
C ASP A 11 9.93 32.50 37.27
N ILE A 12 10.98 31.70 37.12
CA ILE A 12 11.09 30.75 36.01
C ILE A 12 10.40 29.49 36.50
N ASP A 13 9.11 29.36 36.17
CA ASP A 13 8.42 28.06 36.15
C ASP A 13 9.16 27.17 35.13
N LEU A 14 10.30 26.63 35.55
CA LEU A 14 10.81 25.38 35.03
C LEU A 14 9.74 24.38 35.46
N VAL A 15 8.75 24.20 34.59
CA VAL A 15 8.01 22.95 34.53
C VAL A 15 9.10 21.90 34.40
N GLU A 16 9.50 21.34 35.53
CA GLU A 16 10.15 20.05 35.63
C GLU A 16 9.13 19.09 35.03
N GLY A 17 9.08 19.05 33.70
CA GLY A 17 8.58 17.90 33.01
C GLY A 17 9.50 16.81 33.50
N GLU A 18 8.99 15.99 34.45
CA GLU A 18 9.53 14.69 34.78
C GLU A 18 10.08 14.14 33.47
N LEU A 19 11.42 14.09 33.37
CA LEU A 19 12.05 13.27 32.35
C LEU A 19 11.45 11.91 32.63
N ASP A 20 10.49 11.50 31.81
CA ASP A 20 9.77 10.25 31.95
C ASP A 20 10.84 9.16 32.03
N THR A 21 11.18 8.76 33.26
CA THR A 21 12.33 7.89 33.53
C THR A 21 12.08 6.50 32.98
N ASN A 22 10.83 6.21 32.59
CA ASN A 22 10.44 5.08 31.75
C ASN A 22 11.15 5.09 30.37
N ASP A 23 11.59 6.25 29.88
CA ASP A 23 12.38 6.38 28.64
C ASP A 23 13.88 6.03 28.84
N LEU A 24 14.36 5.88 30.08
CA LEU A 24 15.76 5.50 30.38
C LEU A 24 15.89 4.08 30.97
N GLU A 25 14.80 3.48 31.45
CA GLU A 25 14.84 2.11 31.93
C GLU A 25 14.96 1.11 30.78
N ALA A 26 16.10 0.42 30.71
CA ALA A 26 16.33 -0.77 29.91
C ALA A 26 15.40 -1.96 30.28
N ALA A 27 14.39 -1.75 31.13
CA ALA A 27 13.46 -2.74 31.65
C ALA A 27 12.56 -3.37 30.58
N GLY A 28 12.39 -2.72 29.41
CA GLY A 28 11.58 -3.24 28.31
C GLY A 28 12.32 -4.17 27.34
N CYS A 29 13.65 -4.26 27.40
CA CYS A 29 14.40 -5.06 26.45
C CYS A 29 14.70 -6.48 26.98
N VAL A 30 13.93 -7.44 26.48
CA VAL A 30 14.11 -8.88 26.74
C VAL A 30 15.53 -9.37 26.35
N VAL A 31 16.16 -8.79 25.33
CA VAL A 31 17.53 -9.16 24.90
C VAL A 31 18.61 -8.62 25.84
N CYS A 32 18.46 -7.38 26.33
CA CYS A 32 19.36 -6.79 27.34
C CYS A 32 19.21 -7.49 28.70
N ALA A 33 18.00 -7.92 29.04
CA ALA A 33 17.71 -8.63 30.29
C ALA A 33 18.17 -10.10 30.28
N LEU A 34 18.12 -10.79 29.13
CA LEU A 34 18.48 -12.22 29.05
C LEU A 34 19.98 -12.49 28.87
N GLY A 35 20.77 -11.48 28.50
CA GLY A 35 22.20 -11.63 28.20
C GLY A 35 22.42 -12.46 26.93
N ALA A 36 23.17 -11.91 25.98
CA ALA A 36 23.46 -12.57 24.71
C ALA A 36 24.30 -13.86 24.91
N ARG A 37 23.65 -14.99 25.18
CA ARG A 37 24.30 -16.31 25.18
C ARG A 37 24.53 -16.73 23.73
N HIS A 38 25.77 -16.65 23.28
CA HIS A 38 26.15 -17.14 21.96
C HIS A 38 25.97 -18.67 21.87
N PRO A 39 25.22 -19.17 20.88
CA PRO A 39 25.22 -20.58 20.56
C PRO A 39 26.63 -21.00 20.11
N ARG A 40 27.23 -22.01 20.78
CA ARG A 40 28.54 -22.57 20.41
C ARG A 40 28.36 -23.62 19.32
N LEU A 41 29.15 -23.52 18.25
CA LEU A 41 29.24 -24.55 17.21
C LEU A 41 30.10 -25.73 17.73
N PRO A 42 29.74 -26.99 17.44
CA PRO A 42 30.60 -28.13 17.70
C PRO A 42 31.85 -28.08 16.80
N ILE A 43 33.02 -28.36 17.38
CA ILE A 43 34.34 -28.03 16.81
C ILE A 43 34.88 -29.14 15.89
N ALA A 44 34.30 -30.35 15.87
CA ALA A 44 34.71 -31.43 14.96
C ALA A 44 33.60 -32.48 14.72
N PRO A 45 33.51 -33.06 13.51
CA PRO A 45 32.63 -34.21 13.24
C PRO A 45 33.10 -35.45 14.00
N GLN A 46 32.17 -36.27 14.50
CA GLN A 46 32.50 -37.49 15.25
C GLN A 46 32.99 -38.62 14.33
N VAL A 47 32.63 -38.56 13.04
CA VAL A 47 33.02 -39.52 12.02
C VAL A 47 34.26 -39.02 11.26
N GLN A 48 35.33 -39.80 11.28
CA GLN A 48 36.51 -39.55 10.44
C GLN A 48 36.26 -40.15 9.06
N LEU A 49 36.15 -39.30 8.04
CA LEU A 49 35.99 -39.75 6.66
C LEU A 49 37.26 -40.49 6.20
N PRO A 50 37.15 -41.73 5.69
CA PRO A 50 38.29 -42.40 5.10
C PRO A 50 38.82 -41.62 3.89
N ALA A 51 40.14 -41.61 3.71
CA ALA A 51 40.79 -40.94 2.59
C ALA A 51 40.29 -41.51 1.26
N SER A 52 40.21 -40.65 0.24
CA SER A 52 39.77 -41.05 -1.10
C SER A 52 40.62 -42.22 -1.62
N GLY A 53 39.98 -43.36 -1.91
CA GLY A 53 40.64 -44.59 -2.38
C GLY A 53 40.97 -45.62 -1.29
N ALA A 54 40.68 -45.34 -0.01
CA ALA A 54 40.86 -46.31 1.07
C ALA A 54 39.85 -47.48 0.99
N HIS A 55 40.31 -48.69 1.32
CA HIS A 55 39.48 -49.89 1.25
C HIS A 55 38.39 -49.85 2.34
N VAL A 56 37.13 -49.95 1.95
CA VAL A 56 36.00 -50.04 2.89
C VAL A 56 35.87 -51.50 3.33
N HIS A 57 35.98 -51.75 4.63
CA HIS A 57 36.01 -53.11 5.20
C HIS A 57 34.59 -53.68 5.45
N SER A 58 33.56 -52.83 5.48
CA SER A 58 32.15 -53.23 5.67
C SER A 58 31.18 -52.17 5.13
N VAL A 59 30.23 -52.58 4.29
CA VAL A 59 29.15 -51.72 3.78
C VAL A 59 28.24 -51.26 4.92
N THR A 60 27.99 -52.11 5.92
CA THR A 60 27.12 -51.80 7.06
C THR A 60 27.73 -50.70 7.94
N ALA A 61 29.05 -50.68 8.12
CA ALA A 61 29.74 -49.62 8.85
C ALA A 61 29.64 -48.27 8.10
N LEU A 62 29.82 -48.29 6.78
CA LEU A 62 29.69 -47.10 5.94
C LEU A 62 28.28 -46.50 5.99
N VAL A 63 27.24 -47.34 6.00
CA VAL A 63 25.84 -46.89 6.13
C VAL A 63 25.58 -46.28 7.51
N ALA A 64 26.14 -46.85 8.59
CA ALA A 64 26.04 -46.30 9.94
C ALA A 64 26.75 -44.94 10.07
N ASP A 65 27.93 -44.79 9.46
CA ASP A 65 28.67 -43.53 9.38
C ASP A 65 27.90 -42.47 8.59
N ALA A 66 27.30 -42.84 7.46
CA ALA A 66 26.47 -41.95 6.65
C ALA A 66 25.23 -41.45 7.42
N HIS A 67 24.54 -42.32 8.17
CA HIS A 67 23.42 -41.92 9.02
C HIS A 67 23.85 -41.03 10.19
N THR A 68 25.08 -41.19 10.70
CA THR A 68 25.63 -40.35 11.76
C THR A 68 25.96 -38.96 11.21
N LEU A 69 26.65 -38.87 10.07
CA LEU A 69 26.90 -37.61 9.36
C LEU A 69 25.61 -36.89 8.96
N GLN A 70 24.57 -37.62 8.54
CA GLN A 70 23.27 -37.05 8.23
C GLN A 70 22.62 -36.38 9.46
N ARG A 71 22.70 -37.02 10.63
CA ARG A 71 22.19 -36.45 11.90
C ARG A 71 23.02 -35.24 12.33
N GLU A 72 24.34 -35.30 12.26
CA GLU A 72 25.21 -34.16 12.54
C GLU A 72 24.93 -32.98 11.59
N ASN A 73 24.69 -33.23 10.30
CA ASN A 73 24.35 -32.18 9.34
C ASN A 73 22.99 -31.54 9.65
N GLN A 74 22.01 -32.33 10.08
CA GLN A 74 20.71 -31.81 10.54
C GLN A 74 20.85 -30.94 11.79
N GLU A 75 21.66 -31.37 12.76
CA GLU A 75 21.92 -30.60 13.97
C GLU A 75 22.65 -29.29 13.69
N LEU A 76 23.67 -29.30 12.83
CA LEU A 76 24.37 -28.09 12.38
C LEU A 76 23.44 -27.13 11.64
N ARG A 77 22.52 -27.63 10.81
CA ARG A 77 21.49 -26.79 10.14
C ARG A 77 20.56 -26.14 11.15
N ALA A 78 20.05 -26.88 12.12
CA ALA A 78 19.20 -26.34 13.17
C ALA A 78 19.92 -25.28 14.01
N GLN A 79 21.20 -25.49 14.33
CA GLN A 79 22.02 -24.51 15.03
C GLN A 79 22.29 -23.26 14.18
N TYR A 80 22.56 -23.41 12.88
CA TYR A 80 22.72 -22.28 11.97
C TYR A 80 21.44 -21.46 11.85
N GLU A 81 20.28 -22.11 11.75
CA GLU A 81 18.97 -21.45 11.74
C GLU A 81 18.74 -20.67 13.05
N LEU A 82 19.10 -21.25 14.19
CA LEU A 82 19.01 -20.57 15.49
C LEU A 82 19.92 -19.34 15.56
N VAL A 83 21.18 -19.46 15.13
CA VAL A 83 22.13 -18.33 15.10
C VAL A 83 21.66 -17.25 14.13
N SER A 84 21.13 -17.64 12.97
CA SER A 84 20.57 -16.71 11.98
C SER A 84 19.37 -15.94 12.55
N ALA A 85 18.44 -16.63 13.19
CA ALA A 85 17.29 -16.01 13.85
C ALA A 85 17.72 -15.09 15.02
N HIS A 86 18.72 -15.52 15.80
CA HIS A 86 19.28 -14.70 16.88
C HIS A 86 19.93 -13.42 16.35
N ASN A 87 20.74 -13.52 15.29
CA ASN A 87 21.38 -12.37 14.66
C ASN A 87 20.35 -11.42 14.02
N ALA A 88 19.30 -11.95 13.40
CA ALA A 88 18.19 -11.15 12.89
C ALA A 88 17.47 -10.41 14.03
N GLY A 89 17.24 -11.07 15.16
CA GLY A 89 16.68 -10.47 16.37
C GLY A 89 17.55 -9.36 16.94
N LEU A 90 18.88 -9.57 17.00
CA LEU A 90 19.84 -8.55 17.43
C LEU A 90 19.86 -7.33 16.48
N ALA A 91 19.81 -7.56 15.17
CA ALA A 91 19.77 -6.48 14.18
C ALA A 91 18.48 -5.66 14.29
N ALA A 92 17.33 -6.32 14.43
CA ALA A 92 16.05 -5.64 14.67
C ALA A 92 16.07 -4.84 15.98
N HIS A 93 16.64 -5.42 17.04
CA HIS A 93 16.78 -4.74 18.32
C HIS A 93 17.70 -3.51 18.24
N ALA A 94 18.84 -3.62 17.57
CA ALA A 94 19.76 -2.51 17.33
C ALA A 94 19.09 -1.37 16.54
N SER A 95 18.26 -1.70 15.54
CA SER A 95 17.48 -0.70 14.78
C SER A 95 16.51 0.05 15.68
N VAL A 96 15.75 -0.66 16.53
CA VAL A 96 14.80 -0.02 17.47
C VAL A 96 15.52 0.88 18.47
N LEU A 97 16.67 0.44 19.00
CA LEU A 97 17.49 1.27 19.88
C LEU A 97 18.04 2.50 19.16
N HIS A 98 18.43 2.36 17.89
CA HIS A 98 18.92 3.47 17.07
C HIS A 98 17.82 4.53 16.86
N ASP A 99 16.62 4.11 16.47
CA ASP A 99 15.48 5.00 16.28
C ASP A 99 15.08 5.70 17.58
N ARG A 100 15.10 4.97 18.70
CA ARG A 100 14.85 5.53 20.04
C ARG A 100 15.90 6.59 20.41
N ASN A 101 17.19 6.31 20.21
CA ASN A 101 18.26 7.27 20.48
C ASN A 101 18.14 8.53 19.62
N ILE A 102 17.76 8.38 18.34
CA ILE A 102 17.48 9.52 17.45
C ILE A 102 16.32 10.36 18.01
N ALA A 103 15.23 9.73 18.46
CA ALA A 103 14.09 10.44 19.02
C ALA A 103 14.43 11.21 20.30
N ILE A 104 15.25 10.63 21.19
CA ILE A 104 15.73 11.30 22.41
C ILE A 104 16.62 12.51 22.04
N LEU A 105 17.55 12.34 21.10
CA LEU A 105 18.41 13.43 20.63
C LEU A 105 17.61 14.56 19.96
N HIS A 106 16.55 14.24 19.23
CA HIS A 106 15.66 15.24 18.65
C HIS A 106 14.92 16.04 19.72
N ARG A 107 14.28 15.37 20.68
CA ARG A 107 13.61 16.03 21.82
C ARG A 107 14.57 16.95 22.59
N ALA A 108 15.74 16.46 22.96
CA ALA A 108 16.75 17.25 23.66
C ALA A 108 17.20 18.51 22.87
N ARG A 109 17.32 18.40 21.54
CA ARG A 109 17.66 19.56 20.69
C ARG A 109 16.53 20.58 20.60
N GLU A 110 15.28 20.11 20.55
CA GLU A 110 14.10 20.98 20.53
C GLU A 110 13.96 21.73 21.86
N ASP A 111 14.10 21.04 22.99
CA ASP A 111 14.06 21.65 24.32
C ASP A 111 15.19 22.65 24.52
N TYR A 112 16.41 22.30 24.09
CA TYR A 112 17.55 23.23 24.13
C TYR A 112 17.30 24.49 23.29
N ARG A 113 16.76 24.33 22.07
CA ARG A 113 16.40 25.49 21.22
C ARG A 113 15.31 26.35 21.86
N ALA A 114 14.28 25.73 22.43
CA ALA A 114 13.23 26.45 23.13
C ALA A 114 13.77 27.20 24.36
N GLY A 115 14.69 26.59 25.10
CA GLY A 115 15.43 27.23 26.19
C GLY A 115 16.24 28.44 25.72
N MET A 116 17.01 28.31 24.63
CA MET A 116 17.80 29.40 24.07
C MET A 116 16.93 30.57 23.58
N ILE A 117 15.80 30.31 22.93
CA ILE A 117 14.86 31.35 22.49
C ILE A 117 14.30 32.11 23.69
N ARG A 118 13.93 31.41 24.77
CA ARG A 118 13.45 32.05 26.01
C ARG A 118 14.54 32.91 26.65
N LEU A 119 15.78 32.42 26.70
CA LEU A 119 16.91 33.18 27.23
C LEU A 119 17.17 34.46 26.41
N GLU A 120 17.15 34.37 25.09
CA GLU A 120 17.32 35.52 24.20
C GLU A 120 16.21 36.56 24.42
N GLN A 121 14.96 36.13 24.57
CA GLN A 121 13.84 37.02 24.91
C GLN A 121 14.05 37.72 26.25
N VAL A 122 14.48 36.99 27.28
CA VAL A 122 14.78 37.58 28.60
C VAL A 122 15.89 38.61 28.49
N LEU A 123 16.98 38.32 27.77
CA LEU A 123 18.07 39.26 27.56
C LEU A 123 17.62 40.52 26.82
N LEU A 124 16.82 40.38 25.75
CA LEU A 124 16.27 41.52 25.02
C LEU A 124 15.35 42.39 25.89
N THR A 125 14.52 41.77 26.73
CA THR A 125 13.68 42.51 27.68
C THR A 125 14.51 43.22 28.73
N ARG A 126 15.56 42.57 29.25
CA ARG A 126 16.49 43.18 30.20
C ARG A 126 17.20 44.39 29.60
N GLU A 127 17.77 44.27 28.39
CA GLU A 127 18.41 45.41 27.72
C GLU A 127 17.44 46.57 27.49
N ARG A 128 16.16 46.27 27.21
CA ARG A 128 15.14 47.30 27.09
C ARG A 128 14.91 48.04 28.40
N VAL A 129 14.76 47.31 29.50
CA VAL A 129 14.60 47.88 30.83
C VAL A 129 15.84 48.68 31.25
N GLU A 130 17.04 48.20 30.94
CA GLU A 130 18.29 48.93 31.22
C GLU A 130 18.37 50.26 30.45
N ARG A 131 17.95 50.28 29.17
CA ARG A 131 17.83 51.52 28.40
C ARG A 131 16.79 52.48 28.99
N ASP A 132 15.61 51.96 29.31
CA ASP A 132 14.53 52.77 29.90
C ASP A 132 14.96 53.37 31.25
N TYR A 133 15.73 52.61 32.05
CA TYR A 133 16.27 53.06 33.32
C TYR A 133 17.34 54.15 33.12
N ALA A 134 18.25 53.99 32.16
CA ALA A 134 19.25 55.01 31.82
C ALA A 134 18.60 56.32 31.33
N ASP A 135 17.55 56.23 30.51
CA ASP A 135 16.76 57.39 30.07
C ASP A 135 16.08 58.08 31.26
N LEU A 136 15.53 57.29 32.20
CA LEU A 136 14.92 57.83 33.40
C LEU A 136 15.95 58.52 34.30
N GLU A 137 17.14 57.94 34.47
CA GLU A 137 18.25 58.56 35.21
C GLU A 137 18.68 59.88 34.56
N GLY A 138 18.82 59.92 33.24
CA GLY A 138 19.10 61.16 32.49
C GLY A 138 18.05 62.24 32.74
N ARG A 139 16.76 61.87 32.68
CA ARG A 139 15.66 62.81 32.98
C ARG A 139 15.68 63.30 34.42
N VAL A 140 15.98 62.44 35.38
CA VAL A 140 16.11 62.83 36.80
C VAL A 140 17.30 63.77 37.01
N ALA A 141 18.43 63.53 36.35
CA ALA A 141 19.59 64.41 36.39
C ALA A 141 19.25 65.80 35.80
N ASP A 142 18.54 65.84 34.67
CA ASP A 142 18.05 67.09 34.08
C ASP A 142 17.12 67.87 35.02
N PHE A 143 16.20 67.18 35.70
CA PHE A 143 15.32 67.82 36.69
C PHE A 143 16.11 68.37 37.88
N ARG A 144 17.14 67.65 38.37
CA ARG A 144 18.02 68.14 39.43
C ARG A 144 18.80 69.38 38.98
N ALA A 145 19.41 69.35 37.80
CA ALA A 145 20.13 70.50 37.25
C ALA A 145 19.23 71.73 37.00
N ARG A 146 17.94 71.51 36.70
CA ARG A 146 16.95 72.59 36.64
C ARG A 146 16.62 73.13 38.03
N ALA A 147 16.42 72.25 39.02
CA ALA A 147 16.16 72.64 40.40
C ALA A 147 17.31 73.45 41.00
N GLU A 148 18.55 73.03 40.78
CA GLU A 148 19.75 73.75 41.22
C GLU A 148 19.86 75.14 40.58
N ARG A 149 19.56 75.25 39.28
CA ARG A 149 19.52 76.55 38.58
C ARG A 149 18.42 77.45 39.12
N THR A 150 17.23 76.90 39.42
CA THR A 150 16.15 77.69 40.01
C THR A 150 16.50 78.15 41.42
N GLU A 151 17.13 77.30 42.23
CA GLU A 151 17.57 77.66 43.59
C GLU A 151 18.67 78.73 43.56
N ALA A 152 19.63 78.62 42.64
CA ALA A 152 20.64 79.66 42.43
C ALA A 152 20.01 81.00 41.99
N ALA A 153 19.04 80.97 41.08
CA ALA A 153 18.31 82.16 40.65
C ALA A 153 17.47 82.78 41.79
N GLU A 154 16.81 81.95 42.61
CA GLU A 154 16.09 82.41 43.81
C GLU A 154 17.04 83.05 44.83
N THR A 155 18.23 82.48 45.00
CA THR A 155 19.26 83.02 45.91
C THR A 155 19.73 84.39 45.43
N LEU A 156 20.03 84.55 44.13
CA LEU A 156 20.38 85.84 43.54
C LEU A 156 19.24 86.87 43.69
N LEU A 157 18.00 86.46 43.44
CA LEU A 157 16.82 87.33 43.64
C LEU A 157 16.68 87.79 45.10
N ARG A 158 16.96 86.92 46.08
CA ARG A 158 16.95 87.30 47.50
C ARG A 158 18.04 88.33 47.80
N VAL A 159 19.26 88.12 47.32
CA VAL A 159 20.39 89.06 47.51
C VAL A 159 20.08 90.43 46.89
N GLU A 160 19.58 90.48 45.67
CA GLU A 160 19.16 91.74 45.02
C GLU A 160 18.03 92.43 45.80
N ARG A 161 17.07 91.66 46.30
CA ARG A 161 15.98 92.20 47.11
C ARG A 161 16.51 92.78 48.43
N ASP A 162 17.42 92.09 49.10
CA ASP A 162 18.03 92.58 50.34
C ASP A 162 18.87 93.84 50.08
N SER A 163 19.71 93.85 49.03
CA SER A 163 20.50 95.03 48.65
C SER A 163 19.63 96.23 48.28
N SER A 164 18.56 96.05 47.50
CA SER A 164 17.63 97.13 47.17
C SER A 164 16.90 97.65 48.41
N THR A 165 16.56 96.79 49.38
CA THR A 165 15.99 97.26 50.66
C THR A 165 16.97 98.05 51.49
N GLU A 166 18.25 97.71 51.50
CA GLU A 166 19.30 98.50 52.15
C GLU A 166 19.48 99.86 51.47
N GLN A 167 19.60 99.89 50.14
CA GLN A 167 19.70 101.13 49.37
C GLN A 167 18.51 102.07 49.61
N TYR A 168 17.30 101.52 49.72
CA TYR A 168 16.11 102.33 50.04
C TYR A 168 16.18 102.94 51.45
N ARG A 169 16.66 102.20 52.46
CA ARG A 169 16.86 102.72 53.83
C ARG A 169 17.92 103.83 53.85
N ASP A 170 19.02 103.66 53.14
CA ASP A 170 20.08 104.66 53.04
C ASP A 170 19.58 105.94 52.38
N LEU A 171 18.81 105.83 51.29
CA LEU A 171 18.20 106.97 50.63
C LEU A 171 17.22 107.70 51.55
N GLN A 172 16.43 106.96 52.33
CA GLN A 172 15.51 107.53 53.30
C GLN A 172 16.25 108.28 54.42
N ALA A 173 17.37 107.73 54.90
CA ALA A 173 18.23 108.41 55.88
C ALA A 173 18.88 109.69 55.30
N GLN A 174 19.32 109.65 54.04
CA GLN A 174 19.86 110.83 53.35
C GLN A 174 18.81 111.93 53.16
N VAL A 175 17.58 111.56 52.79
CA VAL A 175 16.46 112.51 52.69
C VAL A 175 16.14 113.12 54.04
N GLN A 176 16.11 112.32 55.11
CA GLN A 176 15.89 112.82 56.47
C GLN A 176 17.00 113.80 56.88
N ALA A 177 18.28 113.44 56.65
CA ALA A 177 19.40 114.32 56.96
C ALA A 177 19.38 115.63 56.15
N ALA A 178 18.98 115.57 54.88
CA ALA A 178 18.81 116.77 54.05
C ALA A 178 17.64 117.64 54.55
N GLN A 179 16.53 117.04 55.00
CA GLN A 179 15.43 117.76 55.63
C GLN A 179 15.86 118.44 56.93
N ASP A 180 16.64 117.75 57.76
CA ASP A 180 17.19 118.30 59.00
C ASP A 180 18.14 119.47 58.71
N GLN A 181 19.02 119.35 57.70
CA GLN A 181 19.87 120.45 57.24
C GLN A 181 19.08 121.65 56.71
N VAL A 182 18.00 121.41 55.95
CA VAL A 182 17.10 122.48 55.48
C VAL A 182 16.42 123.17 56.67
N ALA A 183 16.00 122.40 57.69
CA ALA A 183 15.44 122.98 58.91
C ALA A 183 16.48 123.82 59.67
N ASP A 184 17.73 123.36 59.75
CA ASP A 184 18.84 124.10 60.36
C ASP A 184 19.17 125.38 59.60
N TYR A 185 19.24 125.33 58.26
CA TYR A 185 19.46 126.53 57.44
C TYR A 185 18.28 127.50 57.53
N ALA A 186 17.04 127.01 57.56
CA ALA A 186 15.87 127.84 57.79
C ALA A 186 15.93 128.53 59.16
N ALA A 187 16.37 127.82 60.20
CA ALA A 187 16.59 128.39 61.53
C ALA A 187 17.74 129.41 61.55
N GLN A 188 18.81 129.20 60.78
CA GLN A 188 19.92 130.15 60.64
C GLN A 188 19.50 131.41 59.87
N LEU A 189 18.70 131.29 58.81
CA LEU A 189 18.14 132.42 58.05
C LEU A 189 17.16 133.24 58.89
N MET A 190 16.34 132.59 59.71
CA MET A 190 15.48 133.24 60.70
C MET A 190 16.29 134.02 61.76
N ARG A 191 17.53 133.60 62.06
CA ARG A 191 18.45 134.34 62.95
C ARG A 191 19.22 135.46 62.23
N ALA A 192 19.64 135.25 60.99
CA ALA A 192 20.41 136.22 60.21
C ALA A 192 19.56 137.40 59.69
N SER A 193 18.24 137.22 59.57
CA SER A 193 17.30 138.31 59.25
C SER A 193 17.08 139.32 60.40
N ALA A 194 17.74 139.15 61.54
CA ALA A 194 17.71 140.07 62.67
C ALA A 194 18.84 141.14 62.69
N THR A 195 19.72 141.20 61.69
CA THR A 195 20.82 142.18 61.63
C THR A 195 20.99 142.78 60.23
N PRO A 196 20.98 144.13 60.07
CA PRO A 196 21.20 144.76 58.77
C PRO A 196 22.69 145.04 58.54
N PRO A 197 23.23 144.80 57.32
CA PRO A 197 24.45 145.47 56.90
C PRO A 197 24.16 146.51 55.81
N SER A 198 24.58 147.74 56.09
CA SER A 198 24.79 148.80 55.12
C SER A 198 26.21 148.71 54.57
N SER A 199 26.38 148.95 53.26
CA SER A 199 27.38 149.89 52.71
C SER A 199 27.94 149.40 51.38
N SER A 200 27.33 149.91 50.31
CA SER A 200 27.91 150.06 48.98
C SER A 200 28.97 151.16 48.95
N VAL A 201 30.12 150.91 48.32
CA VAL A 201 31.07 151.96 47.88
C VAL A 201 31.42 151.73 46.41
N PRO A 202 31.32 152.76 45.56
CA PRO A 202 31.96 152.80 44.24
C PRO A 202 33.20 153.73 44.22
N LEU A 203 34.18 153.35 43.38
CA LEU A 203 35.47 154.02 43.14
C LEU A 203 35.45 154.87 41.87
N ALA A 204 36.06 156.08 41.90
CA ALA A 204 36.52 156.81 40.72
C ALA A 204 37.65 157.84 41.03
N ARG A 205 38.83 157.63 40.39
CA ARG A 205 39.73 158.56 39.61
C ARG A 205 40.05 159.98 40.15
N LEU A 206 41.19 160.68 39.92
CA LEU A 206 42.48 160.58 39.18
C LEU A 206 43.39 161.80 39.60
N PHE A 207 44.66 161.80 39.18
CA PHE A 207 45.85 162.67 39.43
C PHE A 207 45.81 164.20 39.11
N ALA A 208 46.81 164.97 39.63
CA ALA A 208 47.83 165.79 38.89
C ALA A 208 48.68 166.72 39.84
N THR A 209 50.01 166.57 40.00
CA THR A 209 51.21 167.24 39.37
C THR A 209 51.82 168.41 40.17
N GLN A 210 53.16 168.43 40.34
CA GLN A 210 54.15 169.39 39.75
C GLN A 210 55.44 169.59 40.61
N GLY A 211 56.62 169.63 39.99
CA GLY A 211 57.85 170.22 40.60
C GLY A 211 59.19 169.58 40.19
N GLU A 212 59.91 170.22 39.26
CA GLU A 212 61.19 169.86 38.61
C GLU A 212 62.45 169.94 39.50
N ARG A 213 63.52 169.19 39.16
CA ARG A 213 64.91 169.70 38.90
C ARG A 213 65.99 168.61 38.67
N ASP A 214 66.82 168.87 37.65
CA ASP A 214 68.24 168.54 37.46
C ASP A 214 68.66 167.18 36.84
N ASP A 215 68.58 167.16 35.51
CA ASP A 215 69.60 166.82 34.48
C ASP A 215 70.80 165.91 34.80
N ALA A 216 71.03 164.96 33.88
CA ALA A 216 72.06 163.91 33.78
C ALA A 216 71.81 162.57 34.49
N ARG A 217 70.86 162.49 35.44
CA ARG A 217 70.23 161.19 35.84
C ARG A 217 69.01 160.84 34.98
N ALA A 218 68.38 161.86 34.38
CA ALA A 218 67.19 161.74 33.55
C ALA A 218 67.39 160.81 32.34
N GLU A 219 68.48 160.87 31.57
CA GLU A 219 68.63 159.96 30.41
C GLU A 219 68.81 158.48 30.79
N ARG A 220 69.40 158.17 31.94
CA ARG A 220 69.51 156.78 32.44
C ARG A 220 68.19 156.31 33.05
N ASP A 221 67.47 157.22 33.69
CA ASP A 221 66.16 156.94 34.26
C ASP A 221 65.06 156.96 33.19
N ASP A 222 65.22 157.65 32.05
CA ASP A 222 64.35 157.65 30.86
C ASP A 222 64.61 156.41 29.99
N LEU A 223 65.85 155.93 29.91
CA LEU A 223 66.14 154.60 29.38
C LEU A 223 65.63 153.50 30.31
N ARG A 224 65.66 153.67 31.64
CA ARG A 224 65.04 152.74 32.60
C ARG A 224 63.52 152.82 32.62
N VAL A 225 62.93 154.00 32.44
CA VAL A 225 61.48 154.24 32.35
C VAL A 225 60.99 153.81 30.97
N GLY A 226 61.79 153.98 29.92
CA GLY A 226 61.55 153.43 28.59
C GLY A 226 61.70 151.91 28.54
N LEU A 227 62.69 151.33 29.24
CA LEU A 227 62.78 149.88 29.47
C LEU A 227 61.64 149.38 30.35
N ALA A 228 61.25 150.10 31.41
CA ALA A 228 60.14 149.73 32.27
C ALA A 228 58.78 149.88 31.57
N ALA A 229 58.61 150.86 30.68
CA ALA A 229 57.43 151.06 29.86
C ALA A 229 57.35 150.01 28.76
N THR A 230 58.47 149.71 28.07
CA THR A 230 58.51 148.61 27.11
C THR A 230 58.31 147.26 27.80
N GLN A 231 58.91 147.01 28.97
CA GLN A 231 58.64 145.84 29.83
C GLN A 231 57.18 145.78 30.29
N ALA A 232 56.56 146.90 30.65
CA ALA A 232 55.16 146.99 31.04
C ALA A 232 54.20 146.76 29.86
N THR A 233 54.60 147.11 28.63
CA THR A 233 53.85 146.78 27.40
C THR A 233 54.12 145.36 26.90
N LEU A 234 55.30 144.79 27.16
CA LEU A 234 55.68 143.42 26.80
C LEU A 234 55.09 142.40 27.77
N SER A 235 54.93 142.72 29.05
CA SER A 235 54.35 141.81 30.05
C SER A 235 52.97 141.23 29.67
N PRO A 236 51.98 142.01 29.20
CA PRO A 236 50.71 141.45 28.73
C PRO A 236 50.81 140.70 27.39
N VAL A 237 51.80 141.00 26.54
CA VAL A 237 52.08 140.24 25.31
C VAL A 237 52.72 138.89 25.66
N GLN A 238 53.66 138.87 26.60
CA GLN A 238 54.28 137.67 27.16
C GLN A 238 53.22 136.78 27.81
N ALA A 239 52.35 137.34 28.67
CA ALA A 239 51.26 136.59 29.30
C ALA A 239 50.27 136.00 28.30
N ARG A 240 50.02 136.69 27.16
CA ARG A 240 49.20 136.15 26.06
C ARG A 240 49.92 135.06 25.28
N ALA A 241 51.23 135.19 25.07
CA ALA A 241 52.06 134.17 24.44
C ALA A 241 52.12 132.90 25.32
N ASP A 242 52.34 133.05 26.62
CA ASP A 242 52.34 131.96 27.60
C ASP A 242 50.95 131.29 27.70
N ALA A 243 49.87 132.08 27.68
CA ALA A 243 48.50 131.53 27.65
C ALA A 243 48.19 130.78 26.34
N ALA A 244 48.66 131.29 25.19
CA ALA A 244 48.53 130.59 23.91
C ALA A 244 49.38 129.33 23.87
N GLU A 245 50.56 129.33 24.50
CA GLU A 245 51.41 128.15 24.63
C GLU A 245 50.77 127.09 25.52
N ALA A 246 50.22 127.48 26.68
CA ALA A 246 49.44 126.61 27.55
C ALA A 246 48.20 126.04 26.84
N GLU A 247 47.52 126.83 26.00
CA GLU A 247 46.38 126.35 25.22
C GLU A 247 46.81 125.37 24.12
N ARG A 248 47.91 125.63 23.41
CA ARG A 248 48.48 124.66 22.46
C ARG A 248 48.86 123.36 23.15
N ASP A 249 49.44 123.42 24.34
CA ASP A 249 49.82 122.23 25.09
C ASP A 249 48.62 121.44 25.58
N ARG A 250 47.53 122.12 25.98
CA ARG A 250 46.23 121.47 26.25
C ARG A 250 45.67 120.79 25.00
N VAL A 251 45.68 121.48 23.85
CA VAL A 251 45.22 120.89 22.58
C VAL A 251 46.08 119.69 22.19
N ARG A 252 47.40 119.74 22.37
CA ARG A 252 48.30 118.59 22.14
C ARG A 252 47.96 117.41 23.06
N GLN A 253 47.66 117.66 24.33
CA GLN A 253 47.23 116.61 25.27
C GLN A 253 45.89 115.99 24.86
N LEU A 254 44.93 116.82 24.41
CA LEU A 254 43.64 116.34 23.90
C LEU A 254 43.80 115.51 22.62
N VAL A 255 44.67 115.92 21.71
CA VAL A 255 44.98 115.14 20.49
C VAL A 255 45.65 113.81 20.87
N ALA A 256 46.64 113.82 21.76
CA ALA A 256 47.31 112.60 22.20
C ALA A 256 46.35 111.61 22.89
N THR A 257 45.41 112.12 23.71
CA THR A 257 44.38 111.28 24.33
C THR A 257 43.37 110.75 23.32
N ALA A 258 42.96 111.56 22.32
CA ALA A 258 42.09 111.10 21.24
C ALA A 258 42.77 110.06 20.32
N GLU A 259 44.05 110.22 20.03
CA GLU A 259 44.86 109.24 19.29
C GLU A 259 44.96 107.93 20.05
N GLN A 260 45.26 108.00 21.35
CA GLN A 260 45.29 106.81 22.21
C GLN A 260 43.94 106.09 22.23
N GLN A 261 42.83 106.82 22.40
CA GLN A 261 41.49 106.24 22.36
C GLN A 261 41.16 105.57 21.02
N ARG A 262 41.57 106.19 19.90
CA ARG A 262 41.39 105.60 18.58
C ARG A 262 42.19 104.31 18.44
N ASP A 263 43.45 104.32 18.86
CA ASP A 263 44.33 103.17 18.73
C ASP A 263 43.89 102.02 19.64
N ASP A 264 43.38 102.32 20.85
CA ASP A 264 42.74 101.33 21.73
C ASP A 264 41.47 100.75 21.10
N ALA A 265 40.63 101.57 20.46
CA ALA A 265 39.44 101.11 19.76
C ALA A 265 39.77 100.23 18.53
N LEU A 266 40.83 100.56 17.80
CA LEU A 266 41.34 99.74 16.70
C LEU A 266 41.90 98.41 17.21
N ALA A 267 42.67 98.42 18.30
CA ALA A 267 43.18 97.22 18.93
C ALA A 267 42.04 96.30 19.40
N GLU A 268 40.97 96.87 19.97
CA GLU A 268 39.80 96.10 20.38
C GLU A 268 39.04 95.54 19.17
N ARG A 269 38.86 96.32 18.10
CA ARG A 269 38.29 95.83 16.84
C ARG A 269 39.11 94.67 16.26
N ASP A 270 40.43 94.75 16.30
CA ASP A 270 41.32 93.70 15.80
C ASP A 270 41.32 92.45 16.70
N ARG A 271 41.06 92.60 18.01
CA ARG A 271 40.80 91.47 18.92
C ARG A 271 39.47 90.80 18.58
N VAL A 272 38.39 91.58 18.45
CA VAL A 272 37.06 91.06 18.07
C VAL A 272 37.13 90.36 16.72
N THR A 273 37.82 90.92 15.74
CA THR A 273 38.01 90.31 14.41
C THR A 273 38.69 88.95 14.51
N ARG A 274 39.73 88.82 15.36
CA ARG A 274 40.38 87.52 15.60
C ARG A 274 39.45 86.51 16.25
N VAL A 275 38.63 86.92 17.22
CA VAL A 275 37.63 86.04 17.86
C VAL A 275 36.58 85.58 16.85
N LEU A 276 36.11 86.47 15.96
CA LEU A 276 35.16 86.12 14.91
C LEU A 276 35.72 85.08 13.93
N VAL A 277 36.97 85.24 13.49
CA VAL A 277 37.62 84.24 12.61
C VAL A 277 37.71 82.87 13.27
N VAL A 278 38.04 82.80 14.57
CA VAL A 278 38.06 81.53 15.31
C VAL A 278 36.66 80.93 15.40
N ALA A 279 35.65 81.74 15.72
CA ALA A 279 34.26 81.28 15.79
C ALA A 279 33.73 80.79 14.43
N GLU A 280 34.11 81.44 13.33
CA GLU A 280 33.80 80.99 11.97
C GLU A 280 34.47 79.65 11.65
N GLN A 281 35.74 79.47 12.01
CA GLN A 281 36.45 78.20 11.85
C GLN A 281 35.81 77.06 12.67
N GLU A 282 35.42 77.33 13.92
CA GLU A 282 34.71 76.35 14.75
C GLU A 282 33.35 75.98 14.15
N ARG A 283 32.61 76.97 13.64
CA ARG A 283 31.33 76.73 12.97
C ARG A 283 31.51 75.90 11.70
N ASP A 284 32.49 76.23 10.88
CA ASP A 284 32.75 75.51 9.63
C ASP A 284 33.19 74.07 9.93
N GLY A 285 34.04 73.85 10.93
CA GLY A 285 34.38 72.51 11.42
C GLY A 285 33.17 71.73 11.94
N ALA A 286 32.25 72.39 12.65
CA ALA A 286 31.00 71.77 13.10
C ALA A 286 30.07 71.41 11.93
N LEU A 287 30.02 72.23 10.87
CA LEU A 287 29.26 71.93 9.65
C LEU A 287 29.84 70.72 8.90
N ASP A 288 31.16 70.63 8.77
CA ASP A 288 31.85 69.50 8.15
C ASP A 288 31.56 68.19 8.91
N MET A 289 31.67 68.21 10.24
CA MET A 289 31.34 67.04 11.07
C MET A 289 29.86 66.63 10.91
N ARG A 290 28.93 67.58 10.85
CA ARG A 290 27.52 67.31 10.63
C ARG A 290 27.28 66.66 9.26
N ASP A 291 27.94 67.16 8.23
CA ASP A 291 27.76 66.66 6.87
C ASP A 291 28.41 65.29 6.69
N GLN A 292 29.54 65.01 7.34
CA GLN A 292 30.10 63.66 7.47
C GLN A 292 29.13 62.70 8.18
N ALA A 293 28.55 63.11 9.32
CA ALA A 293 27.59 62.30 10.05
C ALA A 293 26.35 61.97 9.20
N ARG A 294 25.88 62.93 8.39
CA ARG A 294 24.80 62.70 7.42
C ARG A 294 25.20 61.70 6.34
N GLN A 295 26.40 61.82 5.77
CA GLN A 295 26.89 60.88 4.77
C GLN A 295 26.93 59.45 5.32
N ILE A 296 27.50 59.26 6.52
CA ILE A 296 27.54 57.96 7.21
C ILE A 296 26.13 57.43 7.45
N SER A 297 25.21 58.27 7.95
CA SER A 297 23.81 57.87 8.15
C SER A 297 23.13 57.42 6.86
N THR A 298 23.38 58.12 5.74
CA THR A 298 22.83 57.70 4.43
C THR A 298 23.44 56.40 3.92
N ALA A 299 24.73 56.17 4.15
CA ALA A 299 25.39 54.92 3.78
C ALA A 299 24.80 53.74 4.58
N LEU A 300 24.69 53.88 5.90
CA LEU A 300 24.08 52.85 6.77
C LEU A 300 22.63 52.56 6.41
N ARG A 301 21.85 53.58 6.02
CA ARG A 301 20.46 53.36 5.52
C ARG A 301 20.46 52.53 4.24
N ARG A 302 21.35 52.82 3.29
CA ARG A 302 21.47 52.03 2.05
C ARG A 302 21.87 50.59 2.32
N GLU A 303 22.83 50.36 3.22
CA GLU A 303 23.24 49.01 3.63
C GLU A 303 22.09 48.24 4.27
N ARG A 304 21.35 48.87 5.19
CA ARG A 304 20.16 48.27 5.80
C ARG A 304 19.11 47.93 4.75
N ASP A 305 18.82 48.85 3.84
CA ASP A 305 17.78 48.65 2.82
C ASP A 305 18.19 47.54 1.83
N ALA A 306 19.48 47.43 1.50
CA ALA A 306 20.03 46.30 0.74
C ALA A 306 19.87 44.97 1.50
N ALA A 307 20.25 44.92 2.78
CA ALA A 307 20.10 43.73 3.61
C ALA A 307 18.63 43.30 3.77
N VAL A 308 17.69 44.26 3.86
CA VAL A 308 16.25 43.97 3.86
C VAL A 308 15.82 43.35 2.54
N THR A 309 16.29 43.89 1.41
CA THR A 309 15.99 43.37 0.07
C THR A 309 16.52 41.94 -0.09
N GLU A 310 17.75 41.67 0.33
CA GLU A 310 18.34 40.32 0.31
C GLU A 310 17.55 39.33 1.19
N ARG A 311 17.17 39.76 2.39
CA ARG A 311 16.35 38.93 3.29
C ARG A 311 14.99 38.63 2.69
N ASP A 312 14.35 39.60 2.05
CA ASP A 312 13.04 39.42 1.45
C ASP A 312 13.11 38.53 0.20
N GLN A 313 14.20 38.60 -0.58
CA GLN A 313 14.49 37.64 -1.65
C GLN A 313 14.68 36.23 -1.10
N ALA A 314 15.48 36.06 -0.05
CA ALA A 314 15.68 34.76 0.58
C ALA A 314 14.36 34.15 1.12
N ARG A 315 13.46 34.98 1.65
CA ARG A 315 12.11 34.54 2.06
C ARG A 315 11.27 34.07 0.87
N GLN A 316 11.32 34.78 -0.25
CA GLN A 316 10.63 34.36 -1.48
C GLN A 316 11.17 33.02 -2.00
N ASP A 317 12.48 32.83 -1.97
CA ASP A 317 13.12 31.58 -2.40
C ASP A 317 12.72 30.41 -1.49
N VAL A 318 12.67 30.63 -0.17
CA VAL A 318 12.18 29.64 0.79
C VAL A 318 10.71 29.29 0.52
N ALA A 319 9.84 30.29 0.32
CA ALA A 319 8.44 30.04 0.00
C ALA A 319 8.26 29.22 -1.30
N ALA A 320 9.09 29.49 -2.32
CA ALA A 320 9.09 28.71 -3.55
C ALA A 320 9.55 27.25 -3.33
N LEU A 321 10.53 27.03 -2.46
CA LEU A 321 10.98 25.69 -2.08
C LEU A 321 9.92 24.93 -1.27
N GLU A 322 9.22 25.61 -0.36
CA GLU A 322 8.10 25.03 0.40
C GLU A 322 6.98 24.59 -0.53
N GLN A 323 6.60 25.44 -1.49
CA GLN A 323 5.59 25.09 -2.48
C GLN A 323 5.98 23.85 -3.31
N ARG A 324 7.25 23.75 -3.72
CA ARG A 324 7.77 22.57 -4.44
C ARG A 324 7.74 21.32 -3.57
N ARG A 325 8.14 21.42 -2.30
CA ARG A 325 8.09 20.32 -1.33
C ARG A 325 6.65 19.83 -1.18
N ASP A 326 5.69 20.74 -0.99
CA ASP A 326 4.31 20.38 -0.75
C ASP A 326 3.69 19.71 -1.98
N THR A 327 4.06 20.17 -3.19
CA THR A 327 3.69 19.51 -4.45
C THR A 327 4.27 18.08 -4.52
N ALA A 328 5.56 17.90 -4.23
CA ALA A 328 6.19 16.59 -4.24
C ALA A 328 5.60 15.63 -3.17
N VAL A 329 5.21 16.16 -2.01
CA VAL A 329 4.52 15.38 -0.96
C VAL A 329 3.15 14.94 -1.44
N ALA A 330 2.38 15.82 -2.08
CA ALA A 330 1.08 15.47 -2.64
C ALA A 330 1.19 14.39 -3.72
N GLU A 331 2.16 14.51 -4.63
CA GLU A 331 2.43 13.49 -5.66
C GLU A 331 2.81 12.13 -5.04
N ARG A 332 3.69 12.14 -4.03
CA ARG A 332 4.08 10.93 -3.30
C ARG A 332 2.88 10.26 -2.64
N ASP A 333 2.02 11.04 -2.00
CA ASP A 333 0.87 10.52 -1.28
C ASP A 333 -0.19 9.98 -2.27
N GLN A 334 -0.37 10.62 -3.42
CA GLN A 334 -1.19 10.10 -4.52
C GLN A 334 -0.63 8.77 -5.06
N ALA A 335 0.70 8.67 -5.24
CA ALA A 335 1.35 7.43 -5.67
C ALA A 335 1.17 6.30 -4.65
N ARG A 336 1.23 6.61 -3.34
CA ARG A 336 0.98 5.63 -2.26
C ARG A 336 -0.46 5.13 -2.27
N LEU A 337 -1.44 6.02 -2.50
CA LEU A 337 -2.84 5.63 -2.64
C LEU A 337 -3.05 4.72 -3.85
N ALA A 338 -2.48 5.08 -5.00
CA ALA A 338 -2.54 4.26 -6.22
C ALA A 338 -1.91 2.87 -6.02
N LEU A 339 -0.76 2.80 -5.33
CA LEU A 339 -0.10 1.52 -5.00
C LEU A 339 -0.96 0.66 -4.07
N THR A 340 -1.62 1.28 -3.09
CA THR A 340 -2.52 0.59 -2.17
C THR A 340 -3.74 0.02 -2.90
N ALA A 341 -4.36 0.81 -3.78
CA ALA A 341 -5.45 0.36 -4.63
C ALA A 341 -5.01 -0.79 -5.55
N GLN A 342 -3.82 -0.71 -6.15
CA GLN A 342 -3.28 -1.79 -6.98
C GLN A 342 -3.04 -3.08 -6.18
N ARG A 343 -2.53 -2.97 -4.95
CA ARG A 343 -2.36 -4.13 -4.05
C ARG A 343 -3.70 -4.77 -3.70
N GLN A 344 -4.73 -3.97 -3.43
CA GLN A 344 -6.08 -4.46 -3.18
C GLN A 344 -6.63 -5.20 -4.40
N GLN A 345 -6.49 -4.64 -5.61
CA GLN A 345 -6.90 -5.32 -6.85
C GLN A 345 -6.15 -6.65 -7.05
N ARG A 346 -4.84 -6.68 -6.82
CA ARG A 346 -4.06 -7.93 -6.91
C ARG A 346 -4.51 -8.97 -5.89
N ALA A 347 -4.85 -8.55 -4.67
CA ALA A 347 -5.38 -9.44 -3.64
C ALA A 347 -6.74 -10.03 -4.04
N LEU A 348 -7.63 -9.22 -4.61
CA LEU A 348 -8.92 -9.68 -5.14
C LEU A 348 -8.73 -10.70 -6.26
N VAL A 349 -7.88 -10.40 -7.24
CA VAL A 349 -7.59 -11.33 -8.35
C VAL A 349 -6.94 -12.62 -7.84
N ALA A 350 -6.03 -12.53 -6.86
CA ALA A 350 -5.41 -13.72 -6.26
C ALA A 350 -6.45 -14.61 -5.56
N GLU A 351 -7.43 -14.00 -4.89
CA GLU A 351 -8.52 -14.73 -4.23
C GLU A 351 -9.47 -15.36 -5.25
N GLU A 352 -9.84 -14.66 -6.32
CA GLU A 352 -10.62 -15.23 -7.43
C GLU A 352 -9.89 -16.42 -8.08
N LEU A 353 -8.59 -16.30 -8.31
CA LEU A 353 -7.75 -17.39 -8.82
C LEU A 353 -7.67 -18.56 -7.84
N ARG A 354 -7.67 -18.30 -6.52
CA ARG A 354 -7.70 -19.35 -5.50
C ARG A 354 -9.03 -20.11 -5.54
N VAL A 355 -10.15 -19.38 -5.53
CA VAL A 355 -11.52 -19.95 -5.56
C VAL A 355 -11.73 -20.77 -6.83
N THR A 356 -11.38 -20.23 -8.00
CA THR A 356 -11.49 -20.94 -9.28
C THR A 356 -10.63 -22.20 -9.30
N ARG A 357 -9.38 -22.15 -8.80
CA ARG A 357 -8.53 -23.34 -8.69
C ARG A 357 -9.15 -24.40 -7.79
N THR A 358 -9.70 -24.01 -6.64
CA THR A 358 -10.37 -24.96 -5.73
C THR A 358 -11.62 -25.57 -6.36
N SER A 359 -12.45 -24.78 -7.04
CA SER A 359 -13.64 -25.28 -7.75
C SER A 359 -13.26 -26.25 -8.87
N LEU A 360 -12.20 -25.95 -9.62
CA LEU A 360 -11.71 -26.82 -10.69
C LEU A 360 -11.10 -28.12 -10.14
N SER A 361 -10.37 -28.07 -9.01
CA SER A 361 -9.91 -29.29 -8.34
C SER A 361 -11.07 -30.14 -7.84
N GLN A 362 -12.13 -29.52 -7.31
CA GLN A 362 -13.33 -30.22 -6.87
C GLN A 362 -14.03 -30.88 -8.06
N SER A 363 -14.26 -30.14 -9.15
CA SER A 363 -14.89 -30.68 -10.36
C SER A 363 -14.08 -31.83 -10.97
N ARG A 364 -12.74 -31.76 -10.94
CA ARG A 364 -11.89 -32.89 -11.36
C ARG A 364 -12.07 -34.11 -10.46
N ALA A 365 -12.06 -33.92 -9.14
CA ALA A 365 -12.29 -35.02 -8.20
C ALA A 365 -13.69 -35.64 -8.36
N GLU A 366 -14.72 -34.83 -8.60
CA GLU A 366 -16.08 -35.29 -8.92
C GLU A 366 -16.10 -36.07 -10.24
N GLY A 367 -15.42 -35.58 -11.28
CA GLY A 367 -15.29 -36.29 -12.56
C GLY A 367 -14.55 -37.62 -12.43
N GLU A 368 -13.46 -37.66 -11.68
CA GLU A 368 -12.73 -38.89 -11.37
C GLU A 368 -13.59 -39.87 -10.55
N ALA A 369 -14.36 -39.38 -9.57
CA ALA A 369 -15.29 -40.22 -8.81
C ALA A 369 -16.38 -40.83 -9.71
N VAL A 370 -16.95 -40.06 -10.63
CA VAL A 370 -17.93 -40.56 -11.61
C VAL A 370 -17.29 -41.59 -12.54
N GLN A 371 -16.07 -41.35 -13.02
CA GLN A 371 -15.34 -42.33 -13.84
C GLN A 371 -15.08 -43.63 -13.07
N ASN A 372 -14.62 -43.54 -11.82
CA ASN A 372 -14.37 -44.68 -10.95
C ASN A 372 -15.63 -45.51 -10.69
N LEU A 373 -16.81 -44.89 -10.64
CA LEU A 373 -18.10 -45.59 -10.54
C LEU A 373 -18.56 -46.21 -11.88
N ASN A 374 -18.20 -45.60 -13.01
CA ASN A 374 -18.59 -46.08 -14.33
C ASN A 374 -17.84 -47.36 -14.75
N VAL A 375 -16.56 -47.50 -14.36
CA VAL A 375 -15.75 -48.70 -14.66
C VAL A 375 -16.41 -50.01 -14.18
N PRO A 376 -16.77 -50.19 -12.90
CA PRO A 376 -17.43 -51.42 -12.44
C PRO A 376 -18.80 -51.62 -13.10
N LEU A 377 -19.56 -50.55 -13.32
CA LEU A 377 -20.84 -50.65 -14.03
C LEU A 377 -20.67 -51.15 -15.48
N GLN A 378 -19.65 -50.67 -16.20
CA GLN A 378 -19.33 -51.17 -17.54
C GLN A 378 -18.86 -52.62 -17.50
N ASP A 379 -18.06 -53.00 -16.51
CA ASP A 379 -17.62 -54.38 -16.35
C ASP A 379 -18.80 -55.31 -16.01
N ASP A 380 -19.74 -54.87 -15.17
CA ASP A 380 -20.98 -55.59 -14.90
C ASP A 380 -21.85 -55.71 -16.15
N LEU A 381 -21.97 -54.66 -16.96
CA LEU A 381 -22.66 -54.72 -18.26
C LEU A 381 -21.96 -55.69 -19.23
N ARG A 382 -20.62 -55.68 -19.30
CA ARG A 382 -19.84 -56.64 -20.10
C ARG A 382 -20.07 -58.07 -19.63
N ARG A 383 -20.04 -58.31 -18.32
CA ARG A 383 -20.32 -59.63 -17.71
C ARG A 383 -21.75 -60.09 -17.99
N ALA A 384 -22.73 -59.22 -17.79
CA ALA A 384 -24.13 -59.51 -18.09
C ALA A 384 -24.34 -59.86 -19.56
N ASN A 385 -23.73 -59.10 -20.48
CA ASN A 385 -23.77 -59.40 -21.91
C ASN A 385 -23.10 -60.75 -22.23
N ALA A 386 -21.95 -61.06 -21.63
CA ALA A 386 -21.29 -62.35 -21.81
C ALA A 386 -22.16 -63.51 -21.32
N LEU A 387 -22.85 -63.35 -20.18
CA LEU A 387 -23.79 -64.34 -19.67
C LEU A 387 -25.01 -64.50 -20.58
N LEU A 388 -25.57 -63.41 -21.10
CA LEU A 388 -26.67 -63.45 -22.06
C LEU A 388 -26.28 -64.16 -23.35
N VAL A 389 -25.08 -63.89 -23.89
CA VAL A 389 -24.54 -64.57 -25.07
C VAL A 389 -24.35 -66.06 -24.79
N ALA A 390 -23.73 -66.42 -23.65
CA ALA A 390 -23.54 -67.82 -23.26
C ALA A 390 -24.89 -68.56 -23.10
N HIS A 391 -25.89 -67.92 -22.49
CA HIS A 391 -27.23 -68.48 -22.36
C HIS A 391 -27.91 -68.65 -23.73
N ALA A 392 -27.77 -67.69 -24.63
CA ALA A 392 -28.29 -67.79 -26.00
C ALA A 392 -27.60 -68.92 -26.79
N GLU A 393 -26.29 -69.11 -26.62
CA GLU A 393 -25.55 -70.23 -27.19
C GLU A 393 -26.02 -71.57 -26.63
N GLU A 394 -26.25 -71.67 -25.32
CA GLU A 394 -26.75 -72.90 -24.71
C GLU A 394 -28.18 -73.24 -25.17
N LEU A 395 -29.04 -72.22 -25.33
CA LEU A 395 -30.35 -72.38 -25.97
C LEU A 395 -30.21 -72.86 -27.42
N ARG A 396 -29.27 -72.32 -28.19
CA ARG A 396 -28.99 -72.80 -29.56
C ARG A 396 -28.54 -74.25 -29.56
N ARG A 397 -27.59 -74.63 -28.70
CA ARG A 397 -27.14 -76.03 -28.54
C ARG A 397 -28.30 -76.94 -28.10
N GLY A 398 -29.15 -76.47 -27.19
CA GLY A 398 -30.38 -77.15 -26.78
C GLY A 398 -31.31 -77.40 -27.96
N ALA A 399 -31.56 -76.38 -28.78
CA ALA A 399 -32.36 -76.50 -29.99
C ALA A 399 -31.74 -77.47 -31.02
N THR A 400 -30.41 -77.43 -31.22
CA THR A 400 -29.71 -78.40 -32.08
C THR A 400 -29.88 -79.83 -31.56
N ARG A 401 -29.68 -80.07 -30.25
CA ARG A 401 -29.89 -81.40 -29.64
C ARG A 401 -31.33 -81.88 -29.79
N ILE A 402 -32.32 -81.00 -29.63
CA ILE A 402 -33.72 -81.34 -29.86
C ILE A 402 -33.92 -81.74 -31.32
N HIS A 403 -33.37 -80.99 -32.27
CA HIS A 403 -33.48 -81.32 -33.69
C HIS A 403 -32.82 -82.67 -34.05
N GLU A 404 -31.62 -82.93 -33.53
CA GLU A 404 -30.95 -84.23 -33.69
C GLU A 404 -31.76 -85.38 -33.08
N LEU A 405 -32.38 -85.16 -31.92
CA LEU A 405 -33.28 -86.14 -31.30
C LEU A 405 -34.54 -86.35 -32.13
N GLU A 406 -35.17 -85.29 -32.63
CA GLU A 406 -36.31 -85.37 -33.54
C GLU A 406 -35.96 -86.14 -34.82
N GLU A 407 -34.80 -85.89 -35.41
CA GLU A 407 -34.29 -86.62 -36.58
C GLU A 407 -34.03 -88.09 -36.23
N SER A 408 -33.43 -88.39 -35.08
CA SER A 408 -33.21 -89.77 -34.62
C SER A 408 -34.53 -90.52 -34.39
N VAL A 409 -35.55 -89.84 -33.84
CA VAL A 409 -36.90 -90.40 -33.63
C VAL A 409 -37.59 -90.60 -35.00
N ALA A 410 -37.46 -89.66 -35.93
CA ALA A 410 -37.96 -89.82 -37.30
C ALA A 410 -37.29 -91.01 -38.02
N THR A 411 -35.99 -91.19 -37.81
CA THR A 411 -35.23 -92.33 -38.36
C THR A 411 -35.66 -93.65 -37.71
N ALA A 412 -35.81 -93.68 -36.38
CA ALA A 412 -36.26 -94.87 -35.66
C ALA A 412 -37.70 -95.26 -36.03
N THR A 413 -38.59 -94.28 -36.19
CA THR A 413 -39.98 -94.52 -36.61
C THR A 413 -40.05 -95.02 -38.06
N THR A 414 -39.26 -94.46 -38.98
CA THR A 414 -39.18 -94.98 -40.37
C THR A 414 -38.63 -96.41 -40.42
N LEU A 415 -37.57 -96.71 -39.65
CA LEU A 415 -37.05 -98.08 -39.52
C LEU A 415 -38.08 -99.05 -38.93
N ARG A 416 -38.83 -98.62 -37.90
CA ARG A 416 -39.91 -99.44 -37.32
C ARG A 416 -41.01 -99.74 -38.35
N VAL A 417 -41.47 -98.72 -39.09
CA VAL A 417 -42.48 -98.89 -40.14
C VAL A 417 -41.96 -99.80 -41.26
N ALA A 418 -40.69 -99.68 -41.63
CA ALA A 418 -40.05 -100.56 -42.61
C ALA A 418 -40.04 -102.02 -42.11
N ALA A 419 -39.63 -102.27 -40.87
CA ALA A 419 -39.63 -103.59 -40.25
C ALA A 419 -41.05 -104.18 -40.12
N GLU A 420 -42.04 -103.39 -39.73
CA GLU A 420 -43.45 -103.78 -39.73
C GLU A 420 -43.93 -104.15 -41.14
N SER A 421 -43.55 -103.37 -42.16
CA SER A 421 -43.90 -103.68 -43.56
C SER A 421 -43.23 -104.97 -44.07
N GLU A 422 -42.01 -105.27 -43.63
CA GLU A 422 -41.31 -106.50 -43.95
C GLU A 422 -41.93 -107.71 -43.25
N MET A 423 -42.35 -107.57 -41.98
CA MET A 423 -43.11 -108.59 -41.27
C MET A 423 -44.44 -108.90 -41.97
N VAL A 424 -45.18 -107.88 -42.41
CA VAL A 424 -46.42 -108.08 -43.18
C VAL A 424 -46.12 -108.79 -44.51
N ARG A 425 -45.02 -108.46 -45.17
CA ARG A 425 -44.57 -109.11 -46.41
C ARG A 425 -44.17 -110.57 -46.19
N ALA A 426 -43.52 -110.88 -45.07
CA ALA A 426 -43.17 -112.25 -44.66
C ALA A 426 -44.43 -113.08 -44.33
N GLN A 427 -45.38 -112.54 -43.58
CA GLN A 427 -46.68 -113.17 -43.31
C GLN A 427 -47.47 -113.44 -44.60
N ALA A 428 -47.47 -112.51 -45.55
CA ALA A 428 -48.08 -112.72 -46.86
C ALA A 428 -47.38 -113.85 -47.65
N GLY A 429 -46.05 -113.96 -47.53
CA GLY A 429 -45.25 -115.06 -48.10
C GLY A 429 -45.58 -116.43 -47.49
N GLU A 430 -45.77 -116.50 -46.17
CA GLU A 430 -46.18 -117.72 -45.46
C GLU A 430 -47.59 -118.17 -45.83
N LEU A 431 -48.55 -117.24 -45.92
CA LEU A 431 -49.91 -117.53 -46.40
C LEU A 431 -49.91 -118.03 -47.85
N GLY A 432 -49.04 -117.47 -48.69
CA GLY A 432 -48.81 -117.96 -50.06
C GLY A 432 -48.21 -119.37 -50.12
N ALA A 433 -47.30 -119.70 -49.21
CA ALA A 433 -46.73 -121.05 -49.11
C ALA A 433 -47.74 -122.08 -48.58
N ALA A 434 -48.57 -121.70 -47.60
CA ALA A 434 -49.65 -122.54 -47.06
C ALA A 434 -50.73 -122.85 -48.12
N SER A 435 -51.07 -121.86 -48.97
CA SER A 435 -52.01 -122.03 -50.08
C SER A 435 -51.48 -123.01 -51.15
N ARG A 436 -50.21 -122.92 -51.53
CA ARG A 436 -49.57 -123.88 -52.45
C ARG A 436 -49.53 -125.31 -51.89
N ALA A 437 -49.27 -125.46 -50.58
CA ALA A 437 -49.30 -126.77 -49.92
C ALA A 437 -50.71 -127.39 -49.83
N ALA A 438 -51.77 -126.57 -49.78
CA ALA A 438 -53.16 -127.03 -49.86
C ALA A 438 -53.52 -127.51 -51.29
N GLN A 439 -53.07 -126.80 -52.33
CA GLN A 439 -53.27 -127.19 -53.74
C GLN A 439 -52.55 -128.50 -54.09
N TYR A 440 -51.32 -128.71 -53.62
CA TYR A 440 -50.59 -129.97 -53.80
C TYR A 440 -51.31 -131.17 -53.16
N ARG A 441 -51.90 -131.00 -51.98
CA ARG A 441 -52.69 -132.05 -51.31
C ARG A 441 -53.98 -132.38 -52.06
N ALA A 442 -54.67 -131.38 -52.59
CA ALA A 442 -55.86 -131.59 -53.43
C ALA A 442 -55.53 -132.35 -54.73
N GLY A 443 -54.39 -132.04 -55.36
CA GLY A 443 -53.89 -132.75 -56.55
C GLY A 443 -53.61 -134.24 -56.29
N TRP A 444 -52.95 -134.57 -55.18
CA TRP A 444 -52.66 -135.97 -54.80
C TRP A 444 -53.93 -136.81 -54.51
N ILE A 445 -54.97 -136.22 -53.92
CA ILE A 445 -56.23 -136.91 -53.63
C ILE A 445 -57.02 -137.21 -54.92
N SER A 446 -56.93 -136.35 -55.94
CA SER A 446 -57.57 -136.55 -57.26
C SER A 446 -56.94 -137.72 -58.04
N VAL A 447 -55.60 -137.78 -58.06
CA VAL A 447 -54.85 -138.87 -58.72
C VAL A 447 -55.18 -140.23 -58.08
N ARG A 448 -55.25 -140.31 -56.74
CA ARG A 448 -55.60 -141.53 -56.02
C ARG A 448 -57.03 -142.02 -56.31
N ARG A 449 -58.01 -141.13 -56.43
CA ARG A 449 -59.40 -141.49 -56.81
C ARG A 449 -59.55 -141.93 -58.27
N SER A 450 -58.64 -141.53 -59.15
CA SER A 450 -58.64 -141.91 -60.57
C SER A 450 -58.02 -143.29 -60.83
N SER A 451 -57.08 -143.75 -59.99
CA SER A 451 -56.50 -145.10 -60.11
C SER A 451 -57.39 -146.18 -59.51
N GLN A 452 -58.14 -145.86 -58.46
CA GLN A 452 -59.05 -146.81 -57.81
C GLN A 452 -60.28 -147.12 -58.68
N ARG A 453 -60.84 -146.10 -59.38
CA ARG A 453 -61.95 -146.30 -60.33
C ARG A 453 -61.58 -147.12 -61.58
N ARG A 454 -60.31 -147.13 -62.00
CA ARG A 454 -59.87 -147.98 -63.12
C ARG A 454 -59.81 -149.46 -62.76
N ARG A 455 -59.42 -149.80 -61.52
CA ARG A 455 -59.35 -151.21 -61.07
C ARG A 455 -60.72 -151.87 -60.88
N GLU A 456 -61.77 -151.09 -60.59
CA GLU A 456 -63.14 -151.60 -60.42
C GLU A 456 -63.88 -151.78 -61.77
N GLY A 457 -63.48 -151.05 -62.82
CA GLY A 457 -64.03 -151.18 -64.17
C GLY A 457 -63.62 -152.47 -64.88
N ASP A 458 -62.35 -152.86 -64.77
CA ASP A 458 -61.81 -154.05 -65.45
C ASP A 458 -62.38 -155.36 -64.87
N GLY A 459 -62.69 -155.40 -63.57
CA GLY A 459 -63.32 -156.56 -62.90
C GLY A 459 -64.80 -156.78 -63.23
N ALA A 460 -65.49 -155.78 -63.79
CA ALA A 460 -66.89 -155.87 -64.20
C ALA A 460 -67.06 -156.26 -65.68
N GLN A 461 -66.01 -156.16 -66.49
CA GLN A 461 -66.02 -156.54 -67.91
C GLN A 461 -65.73 -158.04 -68.10
N VAL A 462 -64.85 -158.62 -67.28
CA VAL A 462 -64.54 -160.06 -67.30
C VAL A 462 -65.74 -160.92 -66.87
N ARG A 463 -66.56 -160.45 -65.91
CA ARG A 463 -67.76 -161.17 -65.46
C ARG A 463 -68.92 -161.14 -66.47
N ARG A 464 -69.00 -160.11 -67.32
CA ARG A 464 -70.02 -159.99 -68.38
C ARG A 464 -69.73 -160.83 -69.61
N LEU A 465 -68.45 -161.03 -69.94
CA LEU A 465 -68.06 -161.92 -71.05
C LEU A 465 -68.27 -163.40 -70.70
N ASN A 466 -68.06 -163.81 -69.44
CA ASN A 466 -68.28 -165.20 -69.01
C ASN A 466 -69.78 -165.59 -68.99
N ALA A 467 -70.68 -164.67 -68.66
CA ALA A 467 -72.13 -164.93 -68.71
C ALA A 467 -72.66 -165.10 -70.15
N ARG A 468 -72.06 -164.39 -71.12
CA ARG A 468 -72.43 -164.44 -72.55
C ARG A 468 -72.04 -165.76 -73.22
N VAL A 469 -70.98 -166.41 -72.75
CA VAL A 469 -70.54 -167.73 -73.26
C VAL A 469 -71.49 -168.84 -72.80
N VAL A 470 -71.98 -168.78 -71.56
CA VAL A 470 -72.92 -169.77 -71.01
C VAL A 470 -74.31 -169.68 -71.67
N GLU A 471 -74.76 -168.48 -72.05
CA GLU A 471 -76.01 -168.30 -72.82
C GLU A 471 -75.93 -168.93 -74.22
N LEU A 472 -74.82 -168.77 -74.93
CA LEU A 472 -74.64 -169.31 -76.28
C LEU A 472 -74.51 -170.83 -76.32
N GLU A 473 -74.04 -171.46 -75.24
CA GLU A 473 -74.02 -172.92 -75.11
C GLU A 473 -75.42 -173.50 -74.87
N GLY A 474 -76.30 -172.77 -74.17
CA GLY A 474 -77.70 -173.18 -73.93
C GLY A 474 -78.60 -173.12 -75.18
N GLU A 475 -78.40 -172.13 -76.05
CA GLU A 475 -79.19 -171.96 -77.29
C GLU A 475 -78.90 -173.08 -78.33
N ARG A 476 -77.67 -173.61 -78.33
CA ARG A 476 -77.26 -174.71 -79.21
C ARG A 476 -77.96 -176.03 -78.85
N ASP A 477 -78.11 -176.31 -77.55
CA ASP A 477 -78.70 -177.56 -77.06
C ASP A 477 -80.24 -177.58 -77.16
N PHE A 478 -80.87 -176.39 -77.20
CA PHE A 478 -82.30 -176.25 -77.47
C PHE A 478 -82.63 -176.55 -78.95
N SER A 479 -81.78 -176.06 -79.86
CA SER A 479 -81.95 -176.24 -81.31
C SER A 479 -81.84 -177.70 -81.76
N ILE A 480 -81.09 -178.53 -81.03
CA ILE A 480 -80.93 -179.97 -81.33
C ILE A 480 -82.19 -180.75 -80.92
N ARG A 481 -82.81 -180.41 -79.78
CA ARG A 481 -84.03 -181.09 -79.28
C ARG A 481 -85.25 -180.82 -80.15
N GLU A 482 -85.42 -179.58 -80.63
CA GLU A 482 -86.58 -179.20 -81.45
C GLU A 482 -86.56 -179.88 -82.83
N ARG A 483 -85.37 -180.20 -83.35
CA ARG A 483 -85.23 -180.91 -84.64
C ARG A 483 -85.68 -182.36 -84.54
N ASP A 484 -85.35 -183.05 -83.45
CA ASP A 484 -85.63 -184.47 -83.29
C ASP A 484 -87.14 -184.72 -83.06
N GLU A 485 -87.84 -183.80 -82.40
CA GLU A 485 -89.30 -183.88 -82.21
C GLU A 485 -90.09 -183.73 -83.52
N ARG A 486 -89.64 -182.84 -84.43
CA ARG A 486 -90.30 -182.65 -85.74
C ARG A 486 -90.19 -183.88 -86.65
N VAL A 487 -89.10 -184.64 -86.53
CA VAL A 487 -88.90 -185.87 -87.32
C VAL A 487 -89.82 -187.00 -86.85
N VAL A 488 -90.09 -187.08 -85.54
CA VAL A 488 -91.01 -188.08 -84.97
C VAL A 488 -92.46 -187.81 -85.36
N ALA A 489 -92.87 -186.54 -85.43
CA ALA A 489 -94.22 -186.15 -85.86
C ALA A 489 -94.52 -186.54 -87.32
N TRP A 490 -93.54 -186.38 -88.21
CA TRP A 490 -93.68 -186.75 -89.63
C TRP A 490 -93.86 -188.26 -89.85
N ARG A 491 -93.21 -189.10 -89.04
CA ARG A 491 -93.35 -190.57 -89.12
C ARG A 491 -94.70 -191.10 -88.62
N ARG A 492 -95.51 -190.27 -87.97
CA ARG A 492 -96.88 -190.61 -87.54
C ARG A 492 -97.90 -190.30 -88.64
N MET A 493 -97.82 -189.11 -89.23
CA MET A 493 -98.73 -188.68 -90.30
C MET A 493 -98.75 -189.62 -91.52
N LEU A 494 -97.60 -190.19 -91.90
CA LEU A 494 -97.51 -191.09 -93.05
C LEU A 494 -98.17 -192.46 -92.83
N ARG A 495 -98.33 -192.89 -91.57
CA ARG A 495 -99.01 -194.17 -91.24
C ARG A 495 -100.53 -194.05 -91.28
N ASP A 496 -101.07 -192.88 -90.94
CA ASP A 496 -102.52 -192.66 -90.92
C ASP A 496 -103.09 -192.36 -92.32
N ALA A 497 -102.27 -191.79 -93.21
CA ALA A 497 -102.71 -191.34 -94.54
C ALA A 497 -102.91 -192.44 -95.61
N ARG A 498 -102.70 -193.73 -95.34
CA ARG A 498 -102.95 -194.75 -96.38
C ARG A 498 -103.77 -195.97 -95.99
N ARG A 499 -103.99 -196.23 -94.70
CA ARG A 499 -105.16 -197.00 -94.26
C ARG A 499 -106.48 -196.43 -94.78
N GLY A 500 -106.54 -195.12 -95.07
CA GLY A 500 -107.71 -194.47 -95.66
C GLY A 500 -107.96 -194.73 -97.16
N ARG A 501 -106.95 -195.19 -97.93
CA ARG A 501 -107.15 -195.48 -99.37
C ARG A 501 -107.59 -196.90 -99.65
N GLU A 502 -107.35 -197.83 -98.73
CA GLU A 502 -107.81 -199.22 -98.82
C GLU A 502 -109.33 -199.38 -98.61
N LEU A 503 -110.03 -198.35 -98.12
CA LEU A 503 -111.46 -198.42 -97.78
C LEU A 503 -112.40 -197.75 -98.82
N ALA A 504 -111.89 -196.92 -99.73
CA ALA A 504 -112.72 -196.10 -100.61
C ALA A 504 -113.07 -196.72 -101.98
N GLN A 505 -112.58 -197.92 -102.32
CA GLN A 505 -112.87 -198.54 -103.62
C GLN A 505 -113.60 -199.90 -103.56
N ARG A 506 -114.14 -200.28 -102.39
CA ARG A 506 -114.90 -201.54 -102.20
C ARG A 506 -116.43 -201.45 -102.24
N ALA A 507 -117.07 -200.32 -102.55
CA ALA A 507 -118.54 -200.29 -102.60
C ALA A 507 -119.15 -199.30 -103.61
N GLY A 508 -119.49 -199.84 -104.79
CA GLY A 508 -120.61 -199.43 -105.62
C GLY A 508 -120.22 -199.13 -107.08
N THR A 509 -120.65 -199.86 -108.11
CA THR A 509 -121.55 -201.02 -108.29
C THR A 509 -121.41 -201.48 -109.75
N SER A 510 -121.69 -202.75 -110.06
CA SER A 510 -122.10 -203.13 -111.43
C SER A 510 -123.51 -202.58 -111.70
N THR A 511 -123.67 -201.76 -112.74
CA THR A 511 -124.25 -202.19 -114.02
C THR A 511 -123.68 -203.53 -114.49
N PRO A 512 -124.54 -204.51 -114.81
CA PRO A 512 -124.19 -205.86 -115.25
C PRO A 512 -124.03 -205.85 -116.79
N PRO A 513 -123.83 -206.94 -117.56
CA PRO A 513 -123.68 -208.37 -117.27
C PRO A 513 -122.40 -208.98 -117.93
N VAL A 514 -122.24 -210.30 -117.76
CA VAL A 514 -121.14 -211.20 -118.22
C VAL A 514 -119.83 -211.06 -117.44
#